data_AF-A0A1C4NTD3-F1
#
_entry.id   AF-A0A1C4NTD3-F1
#
_cell.length_a   1.000
_cell.length_b   1.000
_cell.length_c   1.000
_cell.angle_alpha   90.00
_cell.angle_beta   90.00
_cell.angle_gamma   90.00
#
_symmetry.space_group_name_H-M   'P 1'
#
loop_
_entity.id
_entity.type
_entity.pdbx_description
1 polymer ?
#
loop_
_entity_poly.entity_id
_entity_poly.type
_entity_poly.pdbx_seq_one_letter_code
_entity_poly.pdbx_strand_id
1 'polypeptide(L)'
;MDPGTWDAWSHDEDLTEQLKRCLLLSGPADGDYWLLDANGVGSDGEWTAHWWWAGDGEDPHPYDSFAALVVGAREAWALTGGGEP
;
A
#
# COMPACT_ATOMS: atom_id res chain seq x y z
N MET A 1 4.99 -10.26 -7.91
CA MET A 1 3.84 -9.93 -8.79
C MET A 1 4.35 -9.85 -10.22
N ASP A 2 3.54 -10.18 -11.22
CA ASP A 2 3.89 -9.99 -12.62
C ASP A 2 3.77 -8.49 -13.00
N PRO A 3 4.78 -7.87 -13.64
CA PRO A 3 4.74 -6.45 -14.01
C PRO A 3 3.54 -6.04 -14.86
N GLY A 4 3.00 -6.94 -15.70
CA GLY A 4 1.81 -6.65 -16.52
C GLY A 4 0.51 -6.50 -15.71
N THR A 5 0.53 -6.87 -14.43
CA THR A 5 -0.60 -6.66 -13.51
C THR A 5 -0.72 -5.19 -13.10
N TRP A 6 0.40 -4.49 -12.94
CA TRP A 6 0.39 -3.07 -12.60
C TRP A 6 -0.15 -2.23 -13.76
N ASP A 7 0.35 -2.48 -14.97
CA ASP A 7 -0.07 -1.79 -16.19
C ASP A 7 -1.57 -1.95 -16.48
N ALA A 8 -2.21 -3.00 -15.97
CA ALA A 8 -3.64 -3.24 -16.14
C ALA A 8 -4.51 -2.46 -15.14
N TRP A 9 -3.93 -1.95 -14.04
CA TRP A 9 -4.65 -1.31 -12.93
C TRP A 9 -4.32 0.17 -12.78
N SER A 10 -3.11 0.59 -13.15
CA SER A 10 -2.77 2.01 -13.24
C SER A 10 -3.21 2.59 -14.59
N HIS A 11 -3.99 3.67 -14.55
CA HIS A 11 -4.30 4.46 -15.74
C HIS A 11 -3.26 5.57 -15.99
N ASP A 12 -2.20 5.59 -15.16
CA ASP A 12 -1.18 6.65 -15.08
C ASP A 12 0.23 6.03 -15.11
N GLU A 13 1.11 6.57 -15.96
CA GLU A 13 2.51 6.17 -16.07
C GLU A 13 3.28 6.46 -14.77
N ASP A 14 2.96 7.57 -14.07
CA ASP A 14 3.64 7.95 -12.83
C ASP A 14 3.32 6.96 -11.69
N LEU A 15 2.04 6.57 -11.58
CA LEU A 15 1.61 5.54 -10.64
C LEU A 15 2.27 4.19 -10.96
N THR A 16 2.36 3.83 -12.25
CA THR A 16 2.98 2.59 -12.70
C THR A 16 4.45 2.52 -12.25
N GLU A 17 5.21 3.60 -12.44
CA GLU A 17 6.61 3.66 -12.04
C GLU A 17 6.78 3.69 -10.51
N GLN A 18 5.81 4.25 -9.77
CA GLN A 18 5.76 4.10 -8.31
C GLN A 18 5.52 2.65 -7.87
N LEU A 19 4.58 1.94 -8.49
CA LEU A 19 4.28 0.56 -8.11
C LEU A 19 5.46 -0.38 -8.45
N LYS A 20 6.15 -0.17 -9.57
CA LYS A 20 7.31 -0.98 -9.99
C LYS A 20 8.51 -0.89 -9.04
N ARG A 21 8.72 0.27 -8.39
CA ARG A 21 9.84 0.46 -7.44
C ARG A 21 9.52 -0.05 -6.03
N CYS A 22 8.25 -0.23 -5.70
CA CYS A 22 7.83 -0.63 -4.38
C CYS A 22 8.10 -2.12 -4.09
N LEU A 23 8.50 -2.41 -2.85
CA LEU A 23 8.45 -3.76 -2.32
C LEU A 23 7.01 -4.08 -1.90
N LEU A 24 6.43 -5.13 -2.49
CA LEU A 24 5.11 -5.62 -2.14
C LEU A 24 5.15 -6.47 -0.86
N LEU A 25 4.37 -6.11 0.15
CA LEU A 25 4.27 -6.81 1.44
C LEU A 25 3.06 -7.73 1.57
N SER A 26 1.91 -7.36 0.98
CA SER A 26 0.67 -8.14 1.06
C SER A 26 0.37 -8.89 -0.25
N GLY A 27 -0.38 -9.99 -0.13
CA GLY A 27 -0.92 -10.71 -1.27
C GLY A 27 -2.22 -10.09 -1.78
N PRO A 28 -2.68 -10.44 -2.99
CA PRO A 28 -3.81 -9.80 -3.68
C PRO A 28 -5.19 -10.19 -3.10
N ALA A 29 -5.25 -10.61 -1.84
CA ALA A 29 -6.52 -10.91 -1.20
C ALA A 29 -7.35 -9.62 -1.19
N ASP A 30 -8.35 -9.57 -2.08
CA ASP A 30 -9.35 -8.52 -2.21
C ASP A 30 -8.89 -7.18 -2.82
N GLY A 31 -7.70 -7.12 -3.40
CA GLY A 31 -7.20 -5.92 -4.09
C GLY A 31 -6.58 -4.86 -3.17
N ASP A 32 -6.33 -5.22 -1.90
CA ASP A 32 -5.67 -4.40 -0.88
C ASP A 32 -4.15 -4.66 -0.85
N TYR A 33 -3.38 -3.65 -1.24
CA TYR A 33 -1.93 -3.72 -1.40
C TYR A 33 -1.20 -2.88 -0.37
N TRP A 34 -0.25 -3.52 0.31
CA TRP A 34 0.68 -2.86 1.21
C TRP A 34 2.05 -2.83 0.55
N LEU A 35 2.60 -1.64 0.41
CA LEU A 35 3.79 -1.36 -0.39
C LEU A 35 4.83 -0.63 0.47
N LEU A 36 6.12 -0.88 0.24
CA LEU A 36 7.20 -0.05 0.78
C LEU A 36 7.99 0.61 -0.35
N ASP A 37 8.16 1.94 -0.26
CA ASP A 37 8.90 2.72 -1.24
C ASP A 37 10.29 3.11 -0.69
N ALA A 38 11.34 2.51 -1.25
CA ALA A 38 12.72 2.79 -0.84
C ALA A 38 13.21 4.20 -1.23
N ASN A 39 12.50 4.92 -2.11
CA ASN A 39 12.81 6.32 -2.43
C ASN A 39 12.23 7.29 -1.39
N GLY A 40 11.21 6.87 -0.63
CA GLY A 40 10.70 7.62 0.51
C GLY A 40 11.38 7.14 1.77
N VAL A 41 12.39 7.86 2.26
CA VAL A 41 13.07 7.52 3.52
C VAL A 41 12.88 8.65 4.53
N GLY A 42 12.25 8.32 5.65
CA GLY A 42 12.02 9.24 6.76
C GLY A 42 13.30 9.63 7.49
N SER A 43 13.22 10.62 8.38
CA SER A 43 14.36 11.06 9.20
C SER A 43 14.85 10.00 10.20
N ASP A 44 14.01 9.01 10.48
CA ASP A 44 14.28 7.83 11.32
C ASP A 44 14.90 6.66 10.53
N GLY A 45 15.02 6.80 9.21
CA GLY A 45 15.55 5.76 8.32
C GLY A 45 14.52 4.73 7.86
N GLU A 46 13.25 4.88 8.24
CA GLU A 46 12.18 4.00 7.80
C GLU A 46 11.76 4.32 6.36
N TRP A 47 11.32 3.30 5.63
CA TRP A 47 10.74 3.48 4.30
C TRP A 47 9.29 3.91 4.42
N THR A 48 8.86 4.82 3.54
CA THR A 48 7.45 5.20 3.39
C THR A 48 6.65 3.96 3.00
N ALA A 49 5.63 3.67 3.80
CA ALA A 49 4.69 2.62 3.49
C ALA A 49 3.49 3.20 2.76
N HIS A 50 2.86 2.41 1.89
CA HIS A 50 1.61 2.81 1.25
C HIS A 50 0.56 1.72 1.40
N TRP A 51 -0.69 2.15 1.60
CA TRP A 51 -1.88 1.33 1.39
C TRP A 51 -2.49 1.71 0.05
N TRP A 52 -2.86 0.73 -0.76
CA TRP A 52 -3.46 0.98 -2.07
C TRP A 52 -4.55 -0.03 -2.40
N TRP A 53 -5.71 0.45 -2.81
CA TRP A 53 -6.82 -0.38 -3.27
C TRP A 53 -6.98 -0.24 -4.79
N ALA A 54 -6.70 -1.29 -5.57
CA ALA A 54 -6.70 -1.17 -7.03
C ALA A 54 -8.09 -0.86 -7.66
N GLY A 55 -9.17 -1.03 -6.91
CA GLY A 55 -10.54 -0.90 -7.40
C GLY A 55 -11.21 0.48 -7.25
N ASP A 56 -10.57 1.47 -6.62
CA ASP A 56 -11.14 2.81 -6.40
C ASP A 56 -10.61 3.86 -7.37
N GLY A 57 -9.46 3.59 -8.00
CA GLY A 57 -8.80 4.49 -8.94
C GLY A 57 -8.01 5.62 -8.27
N GLU A 58 -7.80 5.55 -6.96
CA GLU A 58 -7.04 6.53 -6.19
C GLU A 58 -5.55 6.17 -6.13
N ASP A 59 -4.73 7.17 -5.81
CA ASP A 59 -3.30 6.97 -5.57
C ASP A 59 -3.03 6.21 -4.25
N PRO A 60 -1.88 5.53 -4.11
CA PRO A 60 -1.46 4.89 -2.87
C PRO A 60 -1.43 5.89 -1.70
N HIS A 61 -2.15 5.59 -0.63
CA HIS A 61 -2.18 6.41 0.57
C HIS A 61 -0.89 6.23 1.40
N PRO A 62 -0.11 7.29 1.66
CA PRO A 62 1.19 7.17 2.32
C PRO A 62 1.09 7.11 3.85
N TYR A 63 2.04 6.40 4.45
CA TYR A 63 2.30 6.32 5.89
C TYR A 63 3.80 6.51 6.14
N ASP A 64 4.13 7.17 7.26
CA ASP A 64 5.52 7.49 7.63
C ASP A 64 6.42 6.24 7.73
N SER A 65 5.83 5.09 8.09
CA SER A 65 6.53 3.81 8.20
C SER A 65 5.57 2.63 8.09
N PHE A 66 6.12 1.42 7.96
CA PHE A 66 5.33 0.19 8.04
C PHE A 66 4.57 0.06 9.36
N ALA A 67 5.18 0.47 10.47
CA ALA A 67 4.55 0.44 11.78
C ALA A 67 3.31 1.36 11.85
N ALA A 68 3.40 2.56 11.27
CA ALA A 68 2.29 3.50 11.19
C ALA A 68 1.11 2.91 10.38
N LEU A 69 1.41 2.26 9.26
CA LEU A 69 0.41 1.56 8.44
C LEU A 69 -0.32 0.47 9.25
N VAL A 70 0.43 -0.41 9.94
CA VAL A 70 -0.15 -1.49 10.76
C VAL A 70 -1.06 -0.93 11.86
N VAL A 71 -0.66 0.17 12.52
CA VAL A 71 -1.49 0.82 13.54
C VAL A 71 -2.79 1.34 12.92
N GLY A 72 -2.72 2.05 11.79
CA GLY A 72 -3.90 2.54 11.08
C GLY A 72 -4.85 1.43 10.64
N ALA A 73 -4.31 0.34 10.08
CA ALA A 73 -5.10 -0.82 9.67
C ALA A 73 -5.81 -1.49 10.86
N ARG A 74 -5.12 -1.61 12.00
CA ARG A 74 -5.71 -2.16 13.23
C ARG A 74 -6.85 -1.28 13.76
N GLU A 75 -6.67 0.04 13.72
CA GLU A 75 -7.71 0.99 14.14
C GLU A 75 -8.93 0.94 13.22
N ALA A 76 -8.72 0.88 11.90
CA ALA A 76 -9.80 0.70 10.93
C ALA A 76 -10.57 -0.60 11.17
N TRP A 77 -9.87 -1.72 11.40
CA TRP A 77 -10.48 -3.01 11.73
C TRP A 77 -11.33 -2.97 13.00
N ALA A 78 -10.86 -2.28 14.04
CA ALA A 78 -11.60 -2.11 15.29
C ALA A 78 -12.89 -1.30 15.10
N LEU A 79 -12.88 -0.31 14.19
CA LEU A 79 -14.04 0.52 13.88
C LEU A 79 -15.09 -0.19 13.00
N THR A 80 -14.68 -1.13 12.16
CA THR A 80 -15.58 -1.89 11.27
C THR A 80 -16.18 -3.14 11.90
N GLY A 81 -15.89 -3.40 13.19
CA GLY A 81 -16.52 -4.48 13.96
C GLY A 81 -15.92 -5.87 13.71
N GLY A 82 -14.69 -5.97 13.20
CA GLY A 82 -14.02 -7.24 12.90
C GLY A 82 -13.59 -8.08 14.12
N GLY A 83 -14.30 -7.97 15.23
CA GLY A 83 -13.98 -8.62 16.49
C GLY A 83 -15.19 -9.29 17.13
N GLU A 84 -15.77 -10.29 16.47
CA GLU A 84 -16.29 -11.44 17.23
C GLU A 84 -15.39 -12.66 16.94
N PRO A 85 -14.90 -13.35 17.98
CA PRO A 85 -14.09 -14.57 17.83
C PRO A 85 -14.88 -15.75 17.26
#